data_AF-A0A358U3K0-F1
#
_entry.id   AF-A0A358U3K0-F1
#
_cell.length_a   1.000
_cell.length_b   1.000
_cell.length_c   1.000
_cell.angle_alpha   90.00
_cell.angle_beta   90.00
_cell.angle_gamma   90.00
#
_symmetry.space_group_name_H-M   'P 1'
#
loop_
_entity.id
_entity.type
_entity.pdbx_description
1 polymer ?
#
loop_
_entity_poly.entity_id
_entity_poly.type
_entity_poly.pdbx_seq_one_letter_code
_entity_poly.pdbx_strand_id
1 'polypeptide(L)'
;GMAGAFAFVLSALKIPSVTGSSSHPTGVGLGTILFGPTAMTVLGMIVLIFQALLLAHGGITTLGANTFSMGIVGPFVSYGIYKGLKKLGAPQWLSIFMAATLGNLMTYVTTSIQLGLAFPAASGGVTAAILKFMGIFAFTQVPLAISEGLLTVMVFNILTAYSQKELQILTAFTGKTLSSIKRGVKA
;
A
#
# COMPACT_ATOMS: atom_id res chain seq x y z
N GLY A 1 -0.25 -17.99 -4.71
CA GLY A 1 -1.43 -18.11 -5.59
C GLY A 1 -2.54 -17.19 -5.14
N MET A 2 -3.35 -17.62 -4.15
CA MET A 2 -4.55 -16.91 -3.69
C MET A 2 -4.30 -15.48 -3.17
N ALA A 3 -3.23 -15.24 -2.39
CA ALA A 3 -2.91 -13.91 -1.87
C ALA A 3 -2.52 -12.90 -2.96
N GLY A 4 -1.82 -13.36 -4.01
CA GLY A 4 -1.48 -12.54 -5.18
C GLY A 4 -2.69 -12.27 -6.07
N ALA A 5 -3.56 -13.26 -6.25
CA ALA A 5 -4.84 -13.08 -6.91
C ALA A 5 -5.74 -12.10 -6.14
N PHE A 6 -5.76 -12.14 -4.81
CA PHE A 6 -6.50 -11.20 -3.97
C PHE A 6 -5.96 -9.78 -4.07
N ALA A 7 -4.64 -9.59 -4.00
CA ALA A 7 -4.00 -8.29 -4.18
C ALA A 7 -4.24 -7.73 -5.60
N PHE A 8 -4.16 -8.59 -6.62
CA PHE A 8 -4.48 -8.23 -8.01
C PHE A 8 -5.95 -7.84 -8.17
N VAL A 9 -6.88 -8.65 -7.66
CA VAL A 9 -8.33 -8.38 -7.72
C VAL A 9 -8.70 -7.13 -6.94
N LEU A 10 -8.12 -6.90 -5.75
CA LEU A 10 -8.28 -5.63 -5.02
C LEU A 10 -7.75 -4.44 -5.80
N SER A 11 -6.61 -4.58 -6.48
CA SER A 11 -6.09 -3.53 -7.37
C SER A 11 -6.96 -3.31 -8.61
N ALA A 12 -7.67 -4.34 -9.07
CA ALA A 12 -8.55 -4.28 -10.23
C ALA A 12 -9.98 -3.81 -9.92
N LEU A 13 -10.42 -3.85 -8.65
CA LEU A 13 -11.73 -3.37 -8.22
C LEU A 13 -11.77 -1.84 -8.32
N LYS A 14 -12.49 -1.33 -9.34
CA LYS A 14 -12.82 0.09 -9.48
C LYS A 14 -13.76 0.49 -8.35
N ILE A 15 -13.23 1.20 -7.36
CA ILE A 15 -14.05 1.78 -6.29
C ILE A 15 -14.25 3.25 -6.65
N PRO A 16 -15.50 3.74 -6.72
CA PRO A 16 -15.78 5.10 -7.16
C PRO A 16 -15.07 6.10 -6.24
N SER A 17 -14.12 6.84 -6.81
CA SER A 17 -13.41 7.92 -6.13
C SER A 17 -14.24 9.20 -6.20
N VAL A 18 -14.14 10.01 -5.14
CA VAL A 18 -14.89 11.25 -4.90
C VAL A 18 -14.62 12.34 -5.96
N THR A 19 -13.68 12.12 -6.88
CA THR A 19 -13.31 13.05 -7.96
C THR A 19 -13.56 12.51 -9.38
N GLY A 20 -14.31 11.41 -9.54
CA GLY A 20 -14.68 10.89 -10.87
C GLY A 20 -13.55 10.18 -11.63
N SER A 21 -12.41 9.90 -10.99
CA SER A 21 -11.34 9.08 -11.56
C SER A 21 -11.52 7.60 -11.22
N SER A 22 -11.27 6.71 -12.20
CA SER A 22 -11.16 5.26 -11.97
C SER A 22 -9.91 4.98 -11.14
N SER A 23 -10.03 5.09 -9.82
CA SER A 23 -8.92 4.90 -8.90
C SER A 23 -8.82 3.43 -8.55
N HIS A 24 -7.68 2.83 -8.90
CA HIS A 24 -7.33 1.45 -8.56
C HIS A 24 -6.66 1.47 -7.17
N PRO A 25 -7.26 0.88 -6.12
CA PRO A 25 -6.62 0.84 -4.81
C PRO A 25 -5.29 0.08 -4.93
N THR A 26 -4.19 0.68 -4.48
CA THR A 26 -2.86 0.05 -4.57
C THR A 26 -2.80 -1.22 -3.73
N GLY A 27 -3.61 -1.31 -2.67
CA GLY A 27 -3.75 -2.50 -1.81
C GLY A 27 -2.51 -2.79 -0.97
N VAL A 28 -1.51 -1.91 -1.03
CA VAL A 28 -0.20 -2.05 -0.41
C VAL A 28 -0.33 -2.08 1.11
N GLY A 29 -1.07 -1.13 1.69
CA GLY A 29 -1.30 -1.06 3.13
C GLY A 29 -2.01 -2.30 3.68
N LEU A 30 -3.16 -2.65 3.10
CA LEU A 30 -3.94 -3.82 3.51
C LEU A 30 -3.16 -5.12 3.34
N GLY A 31 -2.56 -5.34 2.17
CA GLY A 31 -1.78 -6.54 1.87
C GLY A 31 -0.59 -6.70 2.81
N THR A 32 0.07 -5.59 3.15
CA THR A 32 1.19 -5.61 4.10
C THR A 32 0.74 -5.98 5.51
N ILE A 33 -0.41 -5.47 5.95
CA ILE A 33 -0.94 -5.77 7.29
C ILE A 33 -1.35 -7.25 7.38
N LEU A 34 -1.89 -7.83 6.30
CA LEU A 34 -2.36 -9.22 6.25
C LEU A 34 -1.23 -10.24 6.02
N PHE A 35 -0.30 -9.96 5.11
CA PHE A 35 0.69 -10.93 4.63
C PHE A 35 2.13 -10.58 5.02
N GLY A 36 2.38 -9.37 5.52
CA GLY A 36 3.71 -8.86 5.83
C GLY A 36 4.46 -8.29 4.61
N PRO A 37 5.53 -7.52 4.85
CA PRO A 37 6.22 -6.76 3.81
C PRO A 37 6.99 -7.65 2.82
N THR A 38 7.58 -8.75 3.28
CA THR A 38 8.38 -9.66 2.45
C THR A 38 7.52 -10.42 1.43
N ALA A 39 6.38 -10.94 1.87
CA ALA A 39 5.41 -11.56 0.97
C ALA A 39 4.87 -10.54 -0.04
N MET A 40 4.56 -9.33 0.42
CA MET A 40 4.07 -8.25 -0.45
C MET A 40 5.07 -7.80 -1.50
N THR A 41 6.38 -7.95 -1.30
CA THR A 41 7.37 -7.69 -2.36
C THR A 41 7.20 -8.63 -3.55
N VAL A 42 7.07 -9.93 -3.29
CA VAL A 42 6.86 -10.92 -4.36
C VAL A 42 5.49 -10.74 -5.00
N LEU A 43 4.44 -10.56 -4.20
CA LEU A 43 3.10 -10.35 -4.71
C LEU A 43 2.98 -9.05 -5.52
N GLY A 44 3.62 -7.97 -5.05
CA GLY A 44 3.66 -6.67 -5.73
C GLY A 44 4.35 -6.77 -7.09
N MET A 45 5.48 -7.48 -7.18
CA MET A 45 6.14 -7.72 -8.48
C MET A 45 5.23 -8.46 -9.46
N ILE A 46 4.54 -9.51 -9.01
CA ILE A 46 3.59 -10.27 -9.84
C ILE A 46 2.44 -9.38 -10.31
N VAL A 47 1.87 -8.58 -9.41
CA VAL A 47 0.80 -7.62 -9.74
C VAL A 47 1.28 -6.62 -10.78
N LEU A 48 2.48 -6.06 -10.63
CA LEU A 48 3.06 -5.11 -11.58
C LEU A 48 3.33 -5.72 -12.96
N ILE A 49 3.74 -7.00 -13.02
CA ILE A 49 3.86 -7.73 -14.29
C ILE A 49 2.50 -7.80 -14.99
N PHE A 50 1.43 -8.15 -14.27
CA PHE A 50 0.10 -8.18 -14.86
C PHE A 50 -0.39 -6.79 -15.26
N GLN A 51 -0.10 -5.74 -14.48
CA GLN A 51 -0.43 -4.37 -14.84
C GLN A 51 0.27 -3.94 -16.14
N ALA A 52 1.55 -4.28 -16.29
CA ALA A 52 2.33 -3.97 -17.50
C ALA A 52 1.84 -4.75 -18.73
N LEU A 53 1.49 -6.03 -18.57
CA LEU A 53 1.13 -6.91 -19.70
C LEU A 53 -0.35 -6.85 -20.09
N LEU A 54 -1.26 -6.76 -19.12
CA LEU A 54 -2.71 -6.91 -19.35
C LEU A 54 -3.47 -5.59 -19.31
N LEU A 55 -3.02 -4.64 -18.49
CA LEU A 55 -3.72 -3.36 -18.29
C LEU A 55 -3.03 -2.20 -19.02
N ALA A 56 -1.92 -2.47 -19.72
CA ALA A 56 -1.05 -1.46 -20.31
C ALA A 56 -0.73 -0.31 -19.32
N HIS A 57 -0.66 -0.64 -18.04
CA HIS A 57 -0.43 0.30 -16.95
C HIS A 57 0.98 0.07 -16.40
N GLY A 58 1.90 0.97 -16.72
CA GLY A 58 3.34 0.80 -16.48
C GLY A 58 4.06 0.24 -17.72
N GLY A 59 5.28 -0.29 -17.52
CA GLY A 59 6.09 -0.85 -18.60
C GLY A 59 7.09 -1.88 -18.09
N ILE A 60 7.53 -2.79 -18.97
CA ILE A 60 8.50 -3.84 -18.63
C ILE A 60 9.86 -3.23 -18.25
N THR A 61 10.25 -2.14 -18.90
CA THR A 61 11.48 -1.40 -18.58
C THR A 61 11.39 -0.64 -17.25
N THR A 62 10.19 -0.22 -16.86
CA THR A 62 9.93 0.48 -15.58
C THR A 62 9.56 -0.48 -14.44
N LEU A 63 9.43 -1.78 -14.72
CA LEU A 63 9.02 -2.80 -13.75
C LEU A 63 9.92 -2.83 -12.51
N GLY A 64 11.24 -2.72 -12.70
CA GLY A 64 12.19 -2.68 -11.59
C GLY A 64 11.99 -1.45 -10.68
N ALA A 65 11.87 -0.26 -11.28
CA ALA A 65 11.63 0.98 -10.54
C ALA A 65 10.29 0.94 -9.78
N ASN A 66 9.23 0.46 -10.44
CA ASN A 66 7.90 0.31 -9.85
C ASN A 66 7.88 -0.75 -8.74
N THR A 67 8.58 -1.88 -8.93
CA THR A 67 8.68 -2.92 -7.90
C THR A 67 9.43 -2.39 -6.67
N PHE A 68 10.45 -1.57 -6.88
CA PHE A 68 11.16 -0.94 -5.76
C PHE A 68 10.26 0.02 -4.98
N SER A 69 9.50 0.90 -5.65
CA SER A 69 8.61 1.83 -4.95
C SER A 69 7.39 1.13 -4.33
N MET A 70 6.62 0.39 -5.13
CA MET A 70 5.32 -0.19 -4.72
C MET A 70 5.44 -1.56 -4.05
N GLY A 71 6.42 -2.37 -4.42
CA GLY A 71 6.63 -3.72 -3.87
C GLY A 71 7.57 -3.74 -2.67
N ILE A 72 8.48 -2.76 -2.54
CA ILE A 72 9.46 -2.73 -1.45
C ILE A 72 9.20 -1.55 -0.52
N VAL A 73 9.37 -0.31 -0.99
CA VAL A 73 9.29 0.85 -0.10
C VAL A 73 7.91 0.97 0.56
N GLY A 74 6.83 0.92 -0.22
CA GLY A 74 5.46 0.99 0.28
C GLY A 74 5.19 -0.04 1.40
N PRO A 75 5.35 -1.35 1.15
CA PRO A 75 5.13 -2.37 2.17
C PRO A 75 6.01 -2.23 3.42
N PHE A 76 7.30 -1.94 3.26
CA PHE A 76 8.18 -1.82 4.42
C PHE A 76 7.85 -0.60 5.28
N VAL A 77 7.52 0.53 4.65
CA VAL A 77 7.04 1.74 5.34
C VAL A 77 5.72 1.47 6.04
N SER A 78 4.73 0.90 5.35
CA SER A 78 3.43 0.55 5.95
C SER A 78 3.60 -0.35 7.17
N TYR A 79 4.46 -1.38 7.07
CA TYR A 79 4.71 -2.30 8.17
C TYR A 79 5.39 -1.60 9.35
N GLY A 80 6.40 -0.76 9.08
CA GLY A 80 7.11 0.02 10.09
C GLY A 80 6.17 0.96 10.86
N ILE A 81 5.32 1.69 10.13
CA ILE A 81 4.33 2.60 10.71
C ILE A 81 3.30 1.84 11.54
N TYR A 82 2.75 0.75 10.98
CA TYR A 82 1.79 -0.08 11.70
C TYR A 82 2.39 -0.61 13.01
N LYS A 83 3.60 -1.19 12.98
CA LYS A 83 4.27 -1.72 14.17
C LYS A 83 4.66 -0.63 15.17
N GLY A 84 5.13 0.52 14.68
CA GLY A 84 5.47 1.68 15.50
C GLY A 84 4.27 2.20 16.27
N LEU A 85 3.17 2.48 15.58
CA LEU A 85 1.93 2.96 16.20
C LEU A 85 1.32 1.94 17.15
N LYS A 86 1.36 0.64 16.82
CA LYS A 86 0.92 -0.41 17.74
C LYS A 86 1.78 -0.49 19.01
N LYS A 87 3.11 -0.26 18.91
CA LYS A 87 4.00 -0.18 20.08
C LYS A 87 3.70 1.04 20.95
N LEU A 88 3.28 2.15 20.35
CA LEU A 88 2.89 3.38 21.04
C LEU A 88 1.47 3.32 21.64
N GLY A 89 0.77 2.20 21.54
CA GLY A 89 -0.59 2.05 22.08
C GLY A 89 -1.67 2.74 21.26
N ALA A 90 -1.39 3.14 20.02
CA ALA A 90 -2.39 3.75 19.15
C ALA A 90 -3.56 2.79 18.86
N PRO A 91 -4.78 3.31 18.68
CA PRO A 91 -5.92 2.48 18.35
C PRO A 91 -5.71 1.79 16.99
N GLN A 92 -6.37 0.63 16.82
CA GLN A 92 -6.18 -0.23 15.65
C GLN A 92 -6.52 0.50 14.34
N TRP A 93 -7.64 1.23 14.30
CA TRP A 93 -8.08 1.97 13.13
C TRP A 93 -7.04 3.02 12.68
N LEU A 94 -6.45 3.76 13.64
CA LEU A 94 -5.45 4.79 13.34
C LEU A 94 -4.14 4.17 12.85
N SER A 95 -3.73 3.06 13.46
CA SER A 95 -2.52 2.34 13.04
C SER A 95 -2.65 1.84 11.59
N ILE A 96 -3.83 1.36 11.21
CA ILE A 96 -4.12 0.89 9.85
C ILE A 96 -4.20 2.07 8.87
N PHE A 97 -4.96 3.11 9.22
CA PHE A 97 -5.10 4.32 8.40
C PHE A 97 -3.73 4.94 8.08
N MET A 98 -2.92 5.18 9.10
CA MET A 98 -1.60 5.80 8.93
C MET A 98 -0.66 4.90 8.14
N ALA A 99 -0.69 3.58 8.37
CA ALA A 99 0.15 2.64 7.62
C ALA A 99 -0.20 2.61 6.13
N ALA A 100 -1.48 2.62 5.78
CA ALA A 100 -1.93 2.63 4.38
C ALA A 100 -1.64 3.99 3.72
N THR A 101 -2.05 5.10 4.35
CA THR A 101 -1.88 6.46 3.80
C THR A 101 -0.41 6.80 3.60
N LEU A 102 0.43 6.64 4.63
CA LEU A 102 1.84 7.03 4.56
C LEU A 102 2.68 6.04 3.74
N GLY A 103 2.32 4.75 3.75
CA GLY A 103 2.94 3.77 2.85
C GLY A 103 2.73 4.12 1.38
N ASN A 104 1.50 4.47 1.01
CA ASN A 104 1.19 4.92 -0.34
C ASN A 104 1.91 6.22 -0.69
N LEU A 105 1.92 7.21 0.20
CA LEU A 105 2.68 8.45 -0.04
C LEU A 105 4.18 8.17 -0.25
N MET A 106 4.77 7.25 0.50
CA MET A 106 6.18 6.90 0.34
C MET A 106 6.50 6.21 -0.98
N THR A 107 5.56 5.47 -1.57
CA THR A 107 5.67 5.01 -2.96
C THR A 107 5.88 6.20 -3.90
N TYR A 108 5.04 7.24 -3.78
CA TYR A 108 5.11 8.40 -4.68
C TYR A 108 6.33 9.28 -4.45
N VAL A 109 6.77 9.41 -3.20
CA VAL A 109 8.06 10.06 -2.87
C VAL A 109 9.20 9.30 -3.55
N THR A 110 9.23 7.98 -3.45
CA THR A 110 10.25 7.14 -4.08
C THR A 110 10.23 7.27 -5.59
N THR A 111 9.05 7.23 -6.22
CA THR A 111 8.89 7.41 -7.66
C THR A 111 9.35 8.80 -8.10
N SER A 112 9.06 9.84 -7.32
CA SER A 112 9.53 11.22 -7.61
C SER A 112 11.06 11.33 -7.56
N ILE A 113 11.69 10.63 -6.62
CA ILE A 113 13.15 10.55 -6.52
C ILE A 113 13.73 9.81 -7.74
N GLN A 114 13.16 8.65 -8.09
CA GLN A 114 13.58 7.89 -9.28
C GLN A 114 13.50 8.72 -10.56
N LEU A 115 12.39 9.45 -10.75
CA LEU A 115 12.20 10.32 -11.91
C LEU A 115 13.14 11.52 -11.88
N GLY A 116 13.36 12.15 -10.73
CA GLY A 116 14.28 13.29 -10.63
C GLY A 116 15.75 12.90 -10.86
N LEU A 117 16.13 11.67 -10.51
CA LEU A 117 17.45 11.11 -10.83
C LEU A 117 17.58 10.77 -12.32
N ALA A 118 16.52 10.23 -12.92
CA ALA A 118 16.51 9.86 -14.34
C ALA A 118 16.41 11.07 -15.28
N PHE A 119 15.71 12.13 -14.86
CA PHE A 119 15.42 13.32 -15.66
C PHE A 119 15.71 14.61 -14.88
N PRO A 120 16.99 14.97 -14.65
CA PRO A 120 17.36 16.21 -13.99
C PRO A 120 16.84 17.43 -14.73
N ALA A 121 16.41 18.46 -14.00
CA ALA A 121 15.92 19.70 -14.59
C ALA A 121 17.08 20.53 -15.18
N ALA A 122 16.84 21.21 -16.30
CA ALA A 122 17.82 22.08 -16.95
C ALA A 122 18.34 23.20 -16.03
N SER A 123 17.47 23.71 -15.15
CA SER A 123 17.83 24.62 -14.06
C SER A 123 17.51 23.96 -12.72
N GLY A 124 18.47 23.96 -11.79
CA GLY A 124 18.31 23.38 -10.45
C GLY A 124 18.50 21.85 -10.36
N GLY A 125 18.81 21.18 -11.47
CA GLY A 125 19.27 19.78 -11.49
C GLY A 125 18.28 18.77 -10.91
N VAL A 126 18.81 17.74 -10.24
CA VAL A 126 18.03 16.64 -9.65
C VAL A 126 17.05 17.15 -8.61
N THR A 127 17.48 18.01 -7.69
CA THR A 127 16.62 18.50 -6.60
C THR A 127 15.39 19.24 -7.13
N ALA A 128 15.57 20.11 -8.13
CA ALA A 128 14.46 20.81 -8.75
C ALA A 128 13.49 19.85 -9.48
N ALA A 129 14.03 18.81 -10.14
CA ALA A 129 13.19 17.79 -10.77
C ALA A 129 12.38 16.98 -9.74
N ILE A 130 12.99 16.55 -8.64
CA ILE A 130 12.29 15.82 -7.57
C ILE A 130 11.15 16.68 -7.00
N LEU A 131 11.41 17.94 -6.67
CA LEU A 131 10.40 18.86 -6.16
C LEU A 131 9.25 19.07 -7.16
N LYS A 132 9.57 19.18 -8.45
CA LYS A 132 8.57 19.28 -9.52
C LYS A 132 7.69 18.04 -9.58
N PHE A 133 8.27 16.83 -9.60
CA PHE A 133 7.49 15.59 -9.65
C PHE A 133 6.66 15.38 -8.38
N MET A 134 7.23 15.67 -7.20
CA MET A 134 6.47 15.63 -5.94
C MET A 134 5.28 16.59 -5.97
N GLY A 135 5.47 17.82 -6.44
CA GLY A 135 4.39 18.81 -6.55
C GLY A 135 3.28 18.38 -7.49
N ILE A 136 3.62 17.83 -8.66
CA ILE A 136 2.65 17.33 -9.65
C ILE A 136 1.86 16.15 -9.08
N PHE A 137 2.55 15.20 -8.45
CA PHE A 137 1.90 14.03 -7.86
C PHE A 137 1.07 14.38 -6.61
N ALA A 138 1.48 15.34 -5.80
CA ALA A 138 0.77 15.68 -4.55
C ALA A 138 -0.73 15.95 -4.78
N PHE A 139 -1.11 16.63 -5.86
CA PHE A 139 -2.51 16.96 -6.16
C PHE A 139 -3.41 15.74 -6.34
N THR A 140 -2.88 14.66 -6.90
CA THR A 140 -3.65 13.43 -7.15
C THR A 140 -3.42 12.38 -6.07
N GLN A 141 -2.19 12.28 -5.57
CA GLN A 141 -1.77 11.18 -4.71
C GLN A 141 -2.07 11.41 -3.23
N VAL A 142 -2.11 12.66 -2.76
CA VAL A 142 -2.53 12.93 -1.37
C VAL A 142 -4.00 12.59 -1.16
N PRO A 143 -4.95 13.05 -2.01
CA PRO A 143 -6.35 12.63 -1.89
C PRO A 143 -6.51 11.11 -2.00
N LEU A 144 -5.85 10.48 -2.98
CA LEU A 144 -5.91 9.04 -3.19
C LEU A 144 -5.41 8.25 -1.97
N ALA A 145 -4.27 8.64 -1.40
CA ALA A 145 -3.68 7.96 -0.24
C ALA A 145 -4.60 8.05 0.98
N ILE A 146 -5.24 9.20 1.22
CA ILE A 146 -6.20 9.37 2.32
C ILE A 146 -7.43 8.49 2.08
N SER A 147 -7.99 8.50 0.86
CA SER A 147 -9.12 7.65 0.51
C SER A 147 -8.82 6.16 0.68
N GLU A 148 -7.63 5.71 0.25
CA GLU A 148 -7.20 4.32 0.42
C GLU A 148 -6.95 3.96 1.89
N GLY A 149 -6.46 4.91 2.69
CA GLY A 149 -6.34 4.74 4.14
C GLY A 149 -7.68 4.47 4.81
N LEU A 150 -8.71 5.27 4.49
CA LEU A 150 -10.07 5.07 5.01
C LEU A 150 -10.65 3.74 4.54
N LEU A 151 -10.49 3.42 3.25
CA LEU A 151 -10.95 2.17 2.67
C LEU A 151 -10.31 0.95 3.34
N THR A 152 -9.00 1.03 3.62
CA THR A 152 -8.27 -0.05 4.29
C THR A 152 -8.80 -0.30 5.69
N VAL A 153 -9.13 0.75 6.44
CA VAL A 153 -9.76 0.62 7.77
C VAL A 153 -11.12 -0.06 7.65
N MET A 154 -11.96 0.36 6.70
CA MET A 154 -13.27 -0.22 6.48
C MET A 154 -13.18 -1.72 6.13
N VAL A 155 -12.34 -2.07 5.16
CA VAL A 155 -12.14 -3.46 4.73
C VAL A 155 -11.58 -4.31 5.87
N PHE A 156 -10.61 -3.79 6.62
CA PHE A 156 -10.06 -4.51 7.77
C PHE A 156 -11.14 -4.79 8.83
N ASN A 157 -11.98 -3.80 9.14
CA ASN A 157 -13.08 -3.97 10.09
C ASN A 157 -14.08 -5.03 9.62
N ILE A 158 -14.46 -5.02 8.34
CA ILE A 158 -15.35 -6.05 7.75
C ILE A 158 -14.73 -7.43 7.85
N LEU A 159 -13.45 -7.58 7.50
CA LEU A 159 -12.73 -8.86 7.62
C LEU A 159 -12.71 -9.35 9.06
N THR A 160 -12.49 -8.46 10.03
CA THR A 160 -12.56 -8.83 11.44
C THR A 160 -13.97 -9.13 11.92
N ALA A 161 -15.02 -8.56 11.33
CA ALA A 161 -16.39 -8.87 11.74
C ALA A 161 -16.87 -10.24 11.21
N TYR A 162 -16.50 -10.59 9.97
CA TYR A 162 -17.10 -11.73 9.26
C TYR A 162 -16.16 -12.91 8.99
N SER A 163 -14.84 -12.74 9.09
CA SER A 163 -13.85 -13.76 8.65
C SER A 163 -12.82 -14.09 9.72
N GLN A 164 -13.26 -14.14 10.98
CA GLN A 164 -12.38 -14.44 12.13
C GLN A 164 -11.66 -15.79 12.00
N LYS A 165 -12.31 -16.81 11.44
CA LYS A 165 -11.71 -18.14 11.26
C LYS A 165 -10.60 -18.12 10.19
N GLU A 166 -10.82 -17.43 9.09
CA GLU A 166 -9.87 -17.31 7.98
C GLU A 166 -8.66 -16.46 8.37
N LEU A 167 -8.87 -15.38 9.14
CA LEU A 167 -7.79 -14.57 9.72
C LEU A 167 -6.91 -15.37 10.69
N GLN A 168 -7.49 -16.28 11.47
CA GLN A 168 -6.73 -17.18 12.34
C GLN A 168 -5.86 -18.15 11.55
N ILE A 169 -6.38 -18.69 10.44
CA ILE A 169 -5.61 -19.56 9.54
C ILE A 169 -4.45 -18.78 8.91
N LEU A 170 -4.69 -17.57 8.39
CA LEU A 170 -3.64 -16.71 7.84
C LEU A 170 -2.57 -16.37 8.89
N THR A 171 -2.98 -16.12 10.13
CA THR A 171 -2.04 -15.83 11.22
C THR A 171 -1.26 -17.08 11.67
N ALA A 172 -1.88 -18.27 11.63
CA ALA A 172 -1.24 -19.54 11.95
C ALA A 172 -0.11 -19.87 10.95
N PHE A 173 -0.30 -19.55 9.66
CA PHE A 173 0.78 -19.65 8.66
C PHE A 173 1.87 -18.59 8.82
N THR A 174 1.62 -17.51 9.56
CA THR A 174 2.55 -16.39 9.76
C THR A 174 3.24 -16.41 11.15
N GLY A 175 3.00 -17.46 11.96
CA GLY A 175 3.77 -17.73 13.19
C GLY A 175 3.60 -16.72 14.35
N LYS A 176 2.53 -15.91 14.39
CA LYS A 176 2.30 -14.94 15.48
C LYS A 176 1.03 -15.25 16.29
N THR A 177 1.21 -15.83 17.48
CA THR A 177 0.15 -16.08 18.46
C THR A 177 -0.59 -14.79 18.84
N LEU A 178 -1.89 -14.72 18.56
CA LEU A 178 -2.78 -13.61 18.90
C LEU A 178 -3.21 -13.64 20.38
N SER A 179 -2.29 -13.41 21.32
CA SER A 179 -2.64 -13.22 22.73
C SER A 179 -3.33 -11.87 23.03
N SER A 180 -3.41 -10.95 22.04
CA SER A 180 -3.85 -9.57 22.28
C SER A 180 -5.26 -9.21 21.77
N ILE A 181 -5.98 -10.09 21.06
CA ILE A 181 -7.34 -9.75 20.55
C ILE A 181 -8.42 -9.81 21.66
N LYS A 182 -8.19 -10.56 22.74
CA LYS A 182 -9.17 -10.69 23.85
C LYS A 182 -9.44 -9.43 24.67
N ARG A 183 -8.69 -8.33 24.50
CA ARG A 183 -8.86 -7.11 25.33
C ARG A 183 -9.73 -6.02 24.72
N GLY A 184 -10.16 -6.14 23.46
CA GLY A 184 -10.91 -5.09 22.76
C GLY A 184 -12.43 -5.23 22.74
N VAL A 185 -12.97 -6.38 23.18
CA VAL A 185 -14.41 -6.61 23.26
C VAL A 185 -14.75 -6.95 24.71
N LYS A 186 -14.98 -5.92 25.51
CA LYS A 186 -15.84 -6.04 26.67
C LYS A 186 -17.19 -5.46 26.27
N ALA A 187 -18.22 -6.26 26.56
CA ALA A 187 -19.63 -5.92 26.50
C ALA A 187 -19.95 -4.60 27.22
#